data_AF-A0A920TUT7-F1
#
_entry.id   AF-A0A920TUT7-F1
#
_cell.length_a   1.000
_cell.length_b   1.000
_cell.length_c   1.000
_cell.angle_alpha   90.00
_cell.angle_beta   90.00
_cell.angle_gamma   90.00
#
_symmetry.space_group_name_H-M   'P 1'
#
loop_
_entity.id
_entity.type
_entity.pdbx_description
1 polymer ?
#
loop_
_entity_poly.entity_id
_entity_poly.type
_entity_poly.pdbx_seq_one_letter_code
_entity_poly.pdbx_strand_id
1 'polypeptide(L)'
;MKLPMCPSMGVVATTPTYPQCTATDSGPYGGDFDMKELVEGSSIYLPVFVPGGLLALGDCHAVVGDGAVAGTGAECSSDTHIRVTVEKGMNINSPRAITPDYFVVLSHGEELGPAMKQAVRDMVIFLFRRKD
;
A
#
# COMPACT_ATOMS: atom_id res chain seq x y z
N MET A 1 13.04 -13.50 -24.35
CA MET A 1 11.72 -13.10 -23.79
C MET A 1 11.76 -11.62 -23.48
N LYS A 2 10.70 -10.86 -23.74
CA LYS A 2 10.56 -9.44 -23.38
C LYS A 2 9.28 -9.28 -22.56
N LEU A 3 9.33 -8.54 -21.47
CA LEU A 3 8.16 -8.23 -20.63
C LEU A 3 7.82 -6.75 -20.78
N PRO A 4 6.53 -6.38 -20.85
CA PRO A 4 6.13 -4.98 -20.80
C PRO A 4 6.44 -4.40 -19.42
N MET A 5 6.89 -3.16 -19.39
CA MET A 5 7.14 -2.43 -18.14
C MET A 5 5.82 -1.97 -17.55
N CYS A 6 5.67 -2.15 -16.24
CA CYS A 6 4.55 -1.63 -15.47
C CYS A 6 5.10 -1.15 -14.12
N PRO A 7 5.70 0.05 -14.07
CA PRO A 7 6.41 0.50 -12.88
C PRO A 7 5.47 0.67 -11.68
N SER A 8 5.88 0.14 -10.52
CA SER A 8 5.11 0.23 -9.29
C SER A 8 5.99 0.56 -8.07
N MET A 9 5.36 1.09 -7.03
CA MET A 9 5.99 1.37 -5.73
C MET A 9 5.70 0.23 -4.76
N GLY A 10 6.72 -0.52 -4.34
CA GLY A 10 6.60 -1.65 -3.41
C GLY A 10 6.35 -1.18 -1.97
N VAL A 11 7.15 -0.20 -1.54
CA VAL A 11 7.09 0.35 -0.17
C VAL A 11 6.49 1.74 -0.17
N VAL A 12 5.38 1.93 0.57
CA VAL A 12 4.91 3.27 0.99
C VAL A 12 4.36 3.19 2.41
N ALA A 13 4.92 3.98 3.31
CA ALA A 13 4.65 3.86 4.74
C ALA A 13 4.61 5.21 5.45
N THR A 14 3.69 5.38 6.39
CA THR A 14 3.81 6.37 7.47
C THR A 14 4.47 5.73 8.69
N THR A 15 5.12 6.51 9.55
CA THR A 15 5.73 5.96 10.77
C THR A 15 4.66 5.59 11.81
N PRO A 16 4.61 4.32 12.26
CA PRO A 16 3.73 3.88 13.36
C PRO A 16 4.29 4.27 14.75
N THR A 17 3.50 4.05 15.81
CA THR A 17 3.91 4.29 17.20
C THR A 17 4.72 3.14 17.82
N TYR A 18 4.99 2.09 17.06
CA TYR A 18 5.73 0.91 17.49
C TYR A 18 6.90 0.64 16.54
N PRO A 19 8.00 0.04 17.03
CA PRO A 19 9.17 -0.24 16.18
C PRO A 19 8.84 -1.25 15.09
N GLN A 20 9.45 -1.07 13.92
CA GLN A 20 9.52 -2.08 12.87
C GLN A 20 10.90 -2.77 12.95
N CYS A 21 10.95 -4.03 12.58
CA CYS A 21 12.19 -4.81 12.57
C CYS A 21 12.97 -4.53 11.30
N THR A 22 12.27 -4.42 10.16
CA THR A 22 12.88 -4.28 8.83
C THR A 22 12.08 -3.31 7.96
N ALA A 23 12.70 -2.86 6.86
CA ALA A 23 12.00 -2.06 5.84
C ALA A 23 11.00 -2.89 5.01
N THR A 24 11.12 -4.23 5.04
CA THR A 24 10.24 -5.19 4.37
C THR A 24 9.03 -5.58 5.23
N ASP A 25 8.88 -4.96 6.40
CA ASP A 25 7.70 -5.17 7.23
C ASP A 25 6.50 -4.40 6.63
N SER A 26 5.30 -4.94 6.80
CA SER A 26 4.05 -4.26 6.46
C SER A 26 3.01 -4.36 7.56
N GLY A 27 2.10 -3.39 7.58
CA GLY A 27 1.14 -3.24 8.66
C GLY A 27 0.02 -2.25 8.35
N PRO A 28 -0.72 -1.83 9.40
CA PRO A 28 -1.72 -0.78 9.31
C PRO A 28 -1.16 0.54 8.75
N TYR A 29 0.16 0.72 8.85
CA TYR A 29 0.89 1.90 8.45
C TYR A 29 1.34 1.92 6.98
N GLY A 30 0.99 0.89 6.20
CA GLY A 30 1.56 0.65 4.88
C GLY A 30 2.74 -0.29 5.01
N GLY A 31 3.88 0.10 4.44
CA GLY A 31 5.09 -0.72 4.42
C GLY A 31 5.27 -1.40 3.08
N ASP A 32 5.87 -2.58 3.11
CA ASP A 32 6.19 -3.40 1.95
C ASP A 32 5.01 -4.33 1.59
N PHE A 33 4.20 -3.91 0.62
CA PHE A 33 2.99 -4.66 0.22
C PHE A 33 2.99 -5.07 -1.25
N ASP A 34 4.02 -4.70 -2.03
CA ASP A 34 4.24 -5.17 -3.41
C ASP A 34 3.00 -5.15 -4.30
N MET A 35 2.16 -4.13 -4.12
CA MET A 35 0.94 -3.98 -4.88
C MET A 35 1.31 -3.50 -6.29
N LYS A 36 1.31 -4.42 -7.26
CA LYS A 36 1.67 -4.12 -8.65
C LYS A 36 0.82 -3.00 -9.26
N GLU A 37 -0.38 -2.72 -8.73
CA GLU A 37 -1.28 -1.67 -9.20
C GLU A 37 -1.10 -0.32 -8.49
N LEU A 38 -0.11 -0.20 -7.60
CA LEU A 38 0.34 1.10 -7.09
C LEU A 38 1.28 1.76 -8.11
N VAL A 39 0.68 2.17 -9.23
CA VAL A 39 1.33 2.73 -10.42
C VAL A 39 1.11 4.25 -10.55
N GLU A 40 1.63 4.86 -11.61
CA GLU A 40 1.31 6.25 -11.96
C GLU A 40 -0.21 6.48 -12.05
N GLY A 41 -0.68 7.58 -11.46
CA GLY A 41 -2.11 7.90 -11.38
C GLY A 41 -2.82 7.28 -10.17
N SER A 42 -2.19 6.35 -9.44
CA SER A 42 -2.73 5.83 -8.19
C SER A 42 -2.61 6.85 -7.04
N SER A 43 -3.50 6.72 -6.06
CA SER A 43 -3.44 7.43 -4.78
C SER A 43 -3.58 6.44 -3.64
N ILE A 44 -2.67 6.48 -2.66
CA ILE A 44 -2.75 5.66 -1.45
C ILE A 44 -3.04 6.54 -0.23
N TYR A 45 -4.00 6.10 0.58
CA TYR A 45 -4.35 6.71 1.86
C TYR A 45 -3.76 5.87 2.99
N LEU A 46 -2.94 6.51 3.82
CA LEU A 46 -2.28 5.89 4.96
C LEU A 46 -2.77 6.55 6.26
N PRO A 47 -3.00 5.79 7.34
CA PRO A 47 -3.28 6.37 8.64
C PRO A 47 -2.06 7.17 9.16
N VAL A 48 -2.29 8.29 9.84
CA VAL A 48 -1.20 9.09 10.45
C VAL A 48 -1.14 8.79 11.94
N PHE A 49 -0.10 8.08 12.39
CA PHE A 49 0.06 7.68 13.80
C PHE A 49 0.86 8.66 14.65
N VAL A 50 1.80 9.38 14.02
CA VAL A 50 2.70 10.33 14.68
C VAL A 50 2.63 11.72 14.03
N PRO A 51 2.97 12.81 14.75
CA PRO A 51 3.01 14.14 14.16
C PRO A 51 3.84 14.20 12.88
N GLY A 52 3.26 14.77 11.83
CA GLY A 52 3.90 14.89 10.51
C GLY A 52 3.86 13.61 9.66
N GLY A 53 3.37 12.48 10.18
CA GLY A 53 3.24 11.20 9.47
C GLY A 53 4.57 10.50 9.17
N LEU A 54 5.65 11.25 8.94
CA LEU A 54 7.00 10.74 8.65
C LEU A 54 6.95 9.67 7.55
N LEU A 55 6.53 10.11 6.36
CA LEU A 55 6.37 9.28 5.17
C LEU A 55 7.72 8.74 4.68
N ALA A 56 7.76 7.46 4.39
CA ALA A 56 8.83 6.76 3.69
C ALA A 56 8.26 6.04 2.46
N LEU A 57 9.04 6.00 1.38
CA LEU A 57 8.70 5.28 0.16
C LEU A 57 9.98 4.78 -0.54
N GLY A 58 9.84 3.70 -1.31
CA GLY A 58 10.95 3.11 -2.05
C GLY A 58 10.55 1.79 -2.70
N ASP A 59 11.55 0.96 -2.97
CA ASP A 59 11.37 -0.39 -3.51
C ASP A 59 10.60 -0.40 -4.83
N CYS A 60 11.18 0.26 -5.82
CA CYS A 60 10.52 0.47 -7.10
C CYS A 60 10.77 -0.72 -8.03
N HIS A 61 9.69 -1.23 -8.61
CA HIS A 61 9.73 -2.33 -9.55
C HIS A 61 9.54 -1.82 -10.97
N ALA A 62 10.34 -2.27 -11.92
CA ALA A 62 10.04 -2.09 -13.35
C ALA A 62 8.85 -2.97 -13.79
N VAL A 63 8.69 -4.11 -13.13
CA VAL A 63 7.52 -5.01 -13.19
C VAL A 63 7.57 -5.96 -11.98
N VAL A 64 6.43 -6.21 -11.36
CA VAL A 64 6.26 -7.22 -10.29
C VAL A 64 4.95 -7.97 -10.53
N GLY A 65 4.91 -9.25 -10.15
CA GLY A 65 3.72 -10.10 -10.30
C GLY A 65 2.95 -10.22 -8.98
N ASP A 66 1.69 -10.64 -9.05
CA ASP A 66 0.89 -10.88 -7.84
C ASP A 66 1.58 -11.89 -6.92
N GLY A 67 1.69 -11.49 -5.65
CA GLY A 67 2.29 -12.29 -4.60
C GLY A 67 3.81 -12.32 -4.59
N ALA A 68 4.49 -11.65 -5.53
CA ALA A 68 5.96 -11.53 -5.59
C ALA A 68 6.67 -12.85 -5.24
N VAL A 69 6.19 -13.97 -5.79
CA VAL A 69 6.48 -15.33 -5.29
C VAL A 69 7.95 -15.73 -5.27
N ALA A 70 8.78 -15.06 -6.08
CA ALA A 70 10.23 -15.25 -6.10
C ALA A 70 10.98 -14.45 -5.01
N GLY A 71 10.26 -13.61 -4.27
CA GLY A 71 10.76 -12.69 -3.25
C GLY A 71 11.11 -11.30 -3.75
N THR A 72 11.16 -11.07 -5.07
CA THR A 72 11.49 -9.76 -5.67
C THR A 72 10.70 -9.54 -6.96
N GLY A 73 10.58 -8.27 -7.36
CA GLY A 73 10.23 -7.89 -8.72
C GLY A 73 11.46 -7.73 -9.61
N ALA A 74 11.29 -7.02 -10.72
CA ALA A 74 12.38 -6.47 -11.48
C ALA A 74 12.85 -5.15 -10.84
N GLU A 75 13.67 -5.25 -9.79
CA GLU A 75 14.09 -4.10 -8.97
C GLU A 75 14.82 -3.01 -9.76
N CYS A 76 14.50 -1.75 -9.43
CA CYS A 76 15.14 -0.60 -10.07
C CYS A 76 15.18 0.65 -9.18
N SER A 77 16.12 1.54 -9.47
CA SER A 77 16.06 2.92 -8.98
C SER A 77 15.01 3.71 -9.77
N SER A 78 14.36 4.68 -9.12
CA SER A 78 13.37 5.54 -9.77
C SER A 78 13.54 7.00 -9.35
N ASP A 79 13.16 7.90 -10.24
CA ASP A 79 12.88 9.30 -9.93
C ASP A 79 11.35 9.44 -9.86
N THR A 80 10.80 9.42 -8.64
CA THR A 80 9.35 9.44 -8.43
C THR A 80 8.85 10.83 -8.03
N HIS A 81 7.83 11.31 -8.73
CA HIS A 81 7.11 12.53 -8.39
C HIS A 81 5.79 12.19 -7.68
N ILE A 82 5.64 12.65 -6.44
CA ILE A 82 4.41 12.44 -5.65
C ILE A 82 3.81 13.76 -5.18
N ARG A 83 2.51 13.74 -4.91
CA ARG A 83 1.82 14.78 -4.14
C ARG A 83 1.37 14.20 -2.81
N VAL A 84 1.72 14.88 -1.72
CA VAL A 84 1.29 14.51 -0.38
C VAL A 84 0.28 15.53 0.13
N THR A 85 -0.90 15.03 0.54
CA THR A 85 -1.98 15.84 1.12
C THR A 85 -2.37 15.25 2.47
N VAL A 86 -2.78 16.09 3.40
CA VAL A 86 -3.29 15.65 4.71
C VAL A 86 -4.82 15.73 4.69
N GLU A 87 -5.45 14.56 4.68
CA GLU A 87 -6.91 14.44 4.81
C GLU A 87 -7.31 14.33 6.28
N LYS A 88 -8.16 15.25 6.75
CA LYS A 88 -8.64 15.27 8.14
C LYS A 88 -9.96 14.51 8.26
N GLY A 89 -10.14 13.77 9.35
CA GLY A 89 -11.40 13.09 9.68
C GLY A 89 -11.70 11.79 8.94
N MET A 90 -10.75 11.25 8.14
CA MET A 90 -10.98 9.99 7.41
C MET A 90 -11.10 8.75 8.31
N ASN A 91 -10.48 8.77 9.50
CA ASN A 91 -10.53 7.68 10.50
C ASN A 91 -10.34 6.28 9.89
N ILE A 92 -9.28 6.10 9.09
CA ILE A 92 -8.89 4.80 8.52
C ILE A 92 -7.87 4.12 9.44
N ASN A 93 -7.96 2.78 9.53
CA ASN A 93 -7.07 1.96 10.36
C ASN A 93 -6.14 1.07 9.52
N SER A 94 -6.26 1.10 8.19
CA SER A 94 -5.44 0.33 7.26
C SER A 94 -5.33 1.08 5.92
N PRO A 95 -4.31 0.75 5.10
CA PRO A 95 -4.12 1.40 3.81
C PRO A 95 -5.29 1.16 2.85
N ARG A 96 -5.56 2.16 2.02
CA ARG A 96 -6.54 2.10 0.94
C ARG A 96 -5.95 2.73 -0.30
N ALA A 97 -6.17 2.15 -1.46
CA ALA A 97 -5.68 2.68 -2.73
C ALA A 97 -6.82 2.99 -3.69
N ILE A 98 -6.71 4.08 -4.42
CA ILE A 98 -7.44 4.32 -5.66
C ILE A 98 -6.42 4.09 -6.76
N THR A 99 -6.62 3.08 -7.59
CA THR A 99 -5.84 2.83 -8.80
C THR A 99 -6.55 3.50 -10.00
N PRO A 100 -5.94 3.53 -11.20
CA PRO A 100 -6.62 4.00 -12.40
C PRO A 100 -7.94 3.27 -12.69
N ASP A 101 -8.02 1.99 -12.30
CA ASP A 101 -9.14 1.11 -12.69
C ASP A 101 -10.11 0.82 -11.53
N TYR A 102 -9.65 0.84 -10.28
CA TYR A 102 -10.48 0.40 -9.16
C TYR A 102 -10.00 0.89 -7.78
N PHE A 103 -10.88 0.74 -6.79
CA PHE A 103 -10.59 1.03 -5.40
C PHE A 103 -10.22 -0.25 -4.63
N VAL A 104 -9.16 -0.18 -3.82
CA VAL A 104 -8.59 -1.31 -3.07
C VAL A 104 -8.58 -1.00 -1.58
N VAL A 105 -8.98 -1.98 -0.78
CA VAL A 105 -8.76 -2.02 0.67
C VAL A 105 -7.68 -3.05 0.94
N LEU A 106 -6.57 -2.61 1.54
CA LEU A 106 -5.46 -3.49 1.87
C LEU A 106 -5.62 -4.03 3.29
N SER A 107 -5.18 -5.27 3.47
CA SER A 107 -4.98 -5.89 4.79
C SER A 107 -3.64 -6.61 4.77
N HIS A 108 -3.07 -6.77 5.96
CA HIS A 108 -1.82 -7.48 6.19
C HIS A 108 -2.05 -8.61 7.22
N GLY A 109 -1.08 -9.50 7.35
CA GLY A 109 -1.10 -10.59 8.32
C GLY A 109 -0.09 -11.67 7.96
N GLU A 110 0.26 -12.51 8.95
CA GLU A 110 1.21 -13.62 8.76
C GLU A 110 0.70 -14.67 7.76
N GLU A 111 -0.63 -14.82 7.67
CA GLU A 111 -1.27 -15.76 6.76
C GLU A 111 -2.20 -15.05 5.77
N LEU A 112 -2.11 -15.45 4.50
CA LEU A 112 -2.90 -14.89 3.40
C LEU A 112 -4.42 -15.02 3.63
N GLY A 113 -4.88 -16.19 4.08
CA GLY A 113 -6.32 -16.46 4.25
C GLY A 113 -7.01 -15.50 5.23
N PRO A 114 -6.53 -15.36 6.47
CA PRO A 114 -7.00 -14.36 7.41
C PRO A 114 -6.91 -12.92 6.89
N ALA A 115 -5.80 -12.54 6.24
CA ALA A 115 -5.62 -11.20 5.68
C ALA A 115 -6.66 -10.89 4.58
N MET A 116 -6.89 -11.82 3.65
CA MET A 116 -7.92 -11.68 2.61
C MET A 116 -9.32 -11.53 3.22
N LYS A 117 -9.65 -12.34 4.24
CA LYS A 117 -10.93 -12.24 4.95
C LYS A 117 -11.11 -10.88 5.60
N GLN A 118 -10.03 -10.32 6.15
CA GLN A 118 -10.04 -9.01 6.77
C GLN A 118 -10.20 -7.88 5.73
N ALA A 119 -9.49 -7.92 4.60
CA ALA A 119 -9.65 -6.96 3.51
C ALA A 119 -11.11 -6.89 3.00
N VAL A 120 -11.75 -8.05 2.82
CA VAL A 120 -13.18 -8.11 2.41
C VAL A 120 -14.09 -7.49 3.47
N ARG A 121 -13.88 -7.81 4.74
CA ARG A 121 -14.67 -7.24 5.84
C ARG A 121 -14.52 -5.72 5.91
N ASP A 122 -13.30 -5.21 5.76
CA ASP A 122 -13.03 -3.78 5.81
C ASP A 122 -13.65 -3.04 4.62
N MET A 123 -13.67 -3.65 3.43
CA MET A 123 -14.43 -3.14 2.28
C MET A 123 -15.93 -3.10 2.57
N VAL A 124 -16.51 -4.15 3.16
CA VAL A 124 -17.94 -4.18 3.52
C VAL A 124 -18.26 -3.09 4.54
N ILE A 125 -17.44 -2.93 5.59
CA ILE A 125 -17.61 -1.88 6.61
C ILE A 125 -17.51 -0.50 5.97
N PHE A 126 -16.56 -0.29 5.06
CA PHE A 126 -16.40 0.96 4.34
C PHE A 126 -17.63 1.32 3.50
N LEU A 127 -18.14 0.36 2.72
CA LEU A 127 -19.34 0.56 1.91
C LEU A 127 -20.58 0.80 2.77
N PHE A 128 -20.70 0.14 3.92
CA PHE A 128 -21.81 0.35 4.84
C PHE A 128 -21.80 1.77 5.43
N ARG A 129 -20.65 2.27 5.87
CA ARG A 129 -20.50 3.62 6.45
C ARG A 129 -20.67 4.76 5.44
N ARG A 130 -20.63 4.47 4.13
CA ARG A 130 -20.79 5.45 3.04
C ARG A 130 -22.22 5.55 2.50
N LYS A 131 -23.16 4.76 3.03
CA LYS A 131 -24.55 4.75 2.57
C LYS A 131 -25.42 5.88 3.14
N ASP A 132 -24.82 6.83 3.85
CA ASP A 132 -25.42 8.08 4.32
C ASP A 132 -24.66 9.27 3.72
#